data_AF-A0A3D1AVC2-F1
#
_entry.id   AF-A0A3D1AVC2-F1
#
_cell.length_a   1.000
_cell.length_b   1.000
_cell.length_c   1.000
_cell.angle_alpha   90.00
_cell.angle_beta   90.00
_cell.angle_gamma   90.00
#
_symmetry.space_group_name_H-M   'P 1'
#
loop_
_entity.id
_entity.type
_entity.pdbx_description
1 polymer ?
#
loop_
_entity_poly.entity_id
_entity_poly.type
_entity_poly.pdbx_seq_one_letter_code
_entity_poly.pdbx_strand_id
1 'polypeptide(L)'
;RGEIRPELFTANARSYFTPTALGDIGASLAPLGPLQSVIRTSETLRGGMTHRAYLAKYEHRNLVLNIYVMPDGQYEQFLIEEQL
;
A
#
# COMPACT_ATOMS: atom_id res chain seq x y z
N ARG A 1 -1.87 15.97 -2.89
CA ARG A 1 -2.92 15.15 -3.53
C ARG A 1 -2.29 13.81 -3.88
N GLY A 2 -2.88 12.70 -3.45
CA GLY A 2 -2.45 11.35 -3.86
C GLY A 2 -3.27 10.91 -5.07
N GLU A 3 -2.62 10.29 -6.05
CA GLU A 3 -3.26 9.71 -7.22
C GLU A 3 -2.64 8.33 -7.45
N ILE A 4 -3.47 7.32 -7.68
CA ILE A 4 -3.00 5.99 -8.08
C ILE A 4 -2.55 6.09 -9.54
N ARG A 5 -1.35 5.62 -9.81
CA ARG A 5 -0.80 5.46 -11.16
C ARG A 5 -0.93 3.99 -11.58
N PRO A 6 -1.96 3.62 -12.34
CA PRO A 6 -2.27 2.21 -12.61
C PRO A 6 -1.16 1.47 -13.36
N GLU A 7 -0.31 2.19 -14.10
CA GLU A 7 0.85 1.69 -14.83
C GLU A 7 1.98 1.16 -13.92
N LEU A 8 1.99 1.54 -12.65
CA LEU A 8 2.96 1.02 -11.66
C LEU A 8 2.60 -0.38 -11.15
N PHE A 9 1.38 -0.85 -11.43
CA PHE A 9 0.86 -2.12 -10.97
C PHE A 9 0.85 -3.14 -12.09
N THR A 10 0.98 -4.42 -11.74
CA THR A 10 0.69 -5.50 -12.68
C THR A 10 -0.79 -5.47 -13.07
N ALA A 11 -1.15 -6.13 -14.18
CA ALA A 11 -2.54 -6.20 -14.62
C ALA A 11 -3.46 -6.83 -13.56
N ASN A 12 -2.95 -7.80 -12.80
CA ASN A 12 -3.65 -8.46 -11.71
C ASN A 12 -3.92 -7.46 -10.57
N ALA A 13 -2.87 -6.86 -10.00
CA ALA A 13 -2.98 -5.91 -8.90
C ALA A 13 -3.86 -4.70 -9.26
N ARG A 14 -3.69 -4.15 -10.47
CA ARG A 14 -4.46 -3.02 -10.97
C ARG A 14 -5.96 -3.26 -10.94
N SER A 15 -6.41 -4.50 -11.19
CA SER A 15 -7.84 -4.84 -11.26
C SER A 15 -8.61 -4.63 -9.95
N TYR A 16 -7.91 -4.58 -8.81
CA TYR A 16 -8.52 -4.35 -7.49
C TYR A 16 -8.76 -2.87 -7.18
N PHE A 17 -8.05 -1.95 -7.85
CA PHE A 17 -8.15 -0.50 -7.62
C PHE A 17 -9.26 0.15 -8.45
N THR A 18 -10.48 -0.36 -8.30
CA THR A 18 -11.68 0.24 -8.92
C THR A 18 -12.02 1.59 -8.27
N PRO A 19 -12.75 2.49 -8.96
CA PRO A 19 -13.17 3.77 -8.37
C PRO A 19 -13.91 3.61 -7.02
N THR A 20 -14.75 2.58 -6.90
CA THR A 20 -15.46 2.26 -5.66
C THR A 20 -14.48 1.86 -4.56
N ALA A 21 -13.58 0.91 -4.82
CA ALA A 21 -12.59 0.46 -3.84
C ALA A 21 -11.69 1.62 -3.38
N LEU A 22 -11.28 2.50 -4.29
CA LEU A 22 -10.50 3.70 -3.94
C LEU A 22 -11.29 4.69 -3.08
N GLY A 23 -12.60 4.83 -3.34
CA GLY A 23 -13.49 5.62 -2.51
C GLY A 23 -13.59 5.06 -1.08
N ASP A 24 -13.80 3.75 -0.95
CA ASP A 24 -13.91 3.07 0.35
C ASP A 24 -12.60 3.11 1.14
N ILE A 25 -11.46 2.91 0.46
CA ILE A 25 -10.13 3.07 1.07
C ILE A 25 -9.94 4.51 1.54
N GLY A 26 -10.27 5.51 0.72
CA GLY A 26 -10.17 6.92 1.11
C GLY A 26 -11.04 7.27 2.32
N ALA A 27 -12.28 6.77 2.35
CA ALA A 27 -13.22 6.99 3.45
C ALA A 27 -12.76 6.33 4.75
N SER A 28 -12.14 5.15 4.69
CA SER A 28 -11.63 4.45 5.88
C SER A 28 -10.36 5.08 6.46
N LEU A 29 -9.53 5.72 5.62
CA LEU A 29 -8.30 6.40 6.05
C LEU A 29 -8.54 7.83 6.54
N ALA A 30 -9.57 8.52 6.05
CA ALA A 30 -9.84 9.92 6.39
C ALA A 30 -9.93 10.20 7.90
N PRO A 31 -10.57 9.36 8.74
CA PRO A 31 -10.65 9.57 10.18
C PRO A 31 -9.32 9.41 10.92
N LEU A 32 -8.26 8.91 10.28
CA LEU A 32 -6.94 8.74 10.90
C LEU A 32 -6.14 10.05 10.95
N GLY A 33 -6.64 11.10 10.30
CA GLY A 33 -5.96 12.38 10.16
C GLY A 33 -4.88 12.36 9.08
N PRO A 34 -4.05 13.40 8.97
CA PRO A 34 -2.97 13.48 8.01
C PRO A 34 -1.92 12.38 8.22
N LEU A 35 -1.40 11.85 7.11
CA LEU A 35 -0.22 10.98 7.11
C LEU A 35 1.02 11.82 7.45
N GLN A 36 1.73 11.42 8.50
CA GLN A 36 2.90 12.13 9.03
C GLN A 36 4.21 11.54 8.49
N SER A 37 4.32 10.22 8.39
CA SER A 37 5.54 9.57 7.86
C SER A 37 5.25 8.16 7.35
N VAL A 38 6.11 7.70 6.44
CA VAL A 38 6.14 6.30 5.97
C VAL A 38 7.59 5.83 6.02
N ILE A 39 7.85 4.78 6.78
CA ILE A 39 9.20 4.25 7.01
C ILE A 39 9.22 2.77 6.67
N ARG A 40 10.15 2.34 5.82
CA ARG A 40 10.35 0.91 5.52
C ARG A 40 10.88 0.21 6.77
N THR A 41 10.19 -0.82 7.23
CA THR A 41 10.55 -1.60 8.43
C THR A 41 11.22 -2.91 8.09
N SER A 42 10.90 -3.51 6.93
CA SER A 42 11.58 -4.72 6.45
C SER A 42 11.57 -4.81 4.92
N GLU A 43 12.50 -5.60 4.40
CA GLU A 43 12.56 -6.00 2.99
C GLU A 43 13.11 -7.43 2.91
N THR A 44 12.42 -8.32 2.22
CA THR A 44 12.82 -9.72 2.06
C THR A 44 12.47 -10.24 0.66
N LEU A 45 13.12 -11.31 0.22
CA LEU A 45 12.73 -12.02 -0.99
C LEU A 45 11.76 -13.16 -0.66
N ARG A 46 10.66 -13.25 -1.39
CA ARG A 46 9.67 -14.33 -1.24
C ARG A 46 9.02 -14.65 -2.58
N GLY A 47 9.14 -15.91 -3.02
CA GLY A 47 8.46 -16.40 -4.22
C GLY A 47 8.85 -15.66 -5.51
N GLY A 48 10.11 -15.22 -5.62
CA GLY A 48 10.58 -14.45 -6.79
C GLY A 48 10.22 -12.97 -6.78
N MET A 49 9.59 -12.49 -5.71
CA MET A 49 9.24 -11.07 -5.51
C MET A 49 10.03 -10.48 -4.35
N THR A 50 10.14 -9.15 -4.35
CA THR A 50 10.60 -8.39 -3.19
C THR A 50 9.40 -8.02 -2.34
N HIS A 51 9.32 -8.59 -1.15
CA HIS A 51 8.37 -8.16 -0.11
C HIS A 51 8.94 -6.97 0.65
N ARG A 52 8.10 -5.96 0.90
CA ARG A 52 8.45 -4.78 1.68
C ARG A 52 7.33 -4.50 2.69
N ALA A 53 7.72 -4.29 3.94
CA ALA A 53 6.83 -3.76 4.96
C ALA A 53 7.19 -2.30 5.28
N TYR A 54 6.17 -1.47 5.48
CA TYR A 54 6.34 -0.10 5.92
C TYR A 54 5.42 0.20 7.10
N LEU A 55 5.87 1.06 8.00
CA LEU A 55 5.02 1.70 9.00
C LEU A 55 4.56 3.05 8.46
N ALA A 56 3.26 3.20 8.22
CA ALA A 56 2.61 4.46 7.89
C ALA A 56 2.03 5.08 9.17
N LYS A 57 2.60 6.19 9.62
CA LYS A 57 2.12 6.92 10.80
C LYS A 57 1.13 7.99 10.38
N TYR A 58 -0.12 7.87 10.80
CA TYR A 58 -1.11 8.94 10.72
C TYR A 58 -1.23 9.63 12.08
N GLU A 59 -1.90 10.78 12.11
CA GLU A 59 -2.10 11.56 13.34
C GLU A 59 -2.74 10.74 14.48
N HIS A 60 -3.72 9.91 14.17
CA HIS A 60 -4.50 9.19 15.18
C HIS A 60 -4.18 7.69 15.27
N ARG A 61 -3.49 7.11 14.28
CA ARG A 61 -3.20 5.67 14.23
C ARG A 61 -2.01 5.34 13.33
N ASN A 62 -1.33 4.23 13.61
CA ASN A 62 -0.34 3.65 12.68
C ASN A 62 -0.95 2.48 11.91
N LEU A 63 -0.57 2.36 10.64
CA LEU A 63 -0.90 1.23 9.78
C LEU A 63 0.37 0.58 9.24
N VAL A 64 0.25 -0.68 8.84
CA VAL A 64 1.30 -1.40 8.13
C VAL A 64 0.96 -1.44 6.65
N LEU A 65 1.95 -1.13 5.79
CA LEU A 65 1.84 -1.36 4.36
C LEU A 65 2.56 -2.65 4.02
N ASN A 66 1.86 -3.59 3.38
CA ASN A 66 2.37 -4.90 3.01
C ASN A 66 2.42 -5.00 1.48
N ILE A 67 3.63 -4.91 0.92
CA ILE A 67 3.84 -4.66 -0.51
C ILE A 67 4.67 -5.80 -1.12
N TYR A 68 4.25 -6.29 -2.29
CA TYR A 68 5.05 -7.16 -3.14
C TYR A 68 5.37 -6.46 -4.44
N VAL A 69 6.64 -6.56 -4.84
CA VAL A 69 7.19 -5.97 -6.06
C VAL A 69 7.80 -7.07 -6.93
N MET A 70 7.42 -7.09 -8.19
CA MET A 70 7.96 -7.97 -9.22
C MET A 70 9.41 -7.58 -9.57
N PRO A 71 10.21 -8.49 -10.16
CA PRO A 71 11.58 -8.18 -10.57
C PRO A 71 11.71 -7.01 -11.56
N ASP A 72 10.67 -6.74 -12.35
CA ASP A 72 10.58 -5.60 -13.28
C ASP A 72 10.18 -4.27 -12.60
N GLY A 73 9.94 -4.30 -11.30
CA GLY A 73 9.57 -3.13 -10.49
C GLY A 73 8.08 -2.86 -10.38
N GLN A 74 7.20 -3.64 -11.05
CA GLN A 74 5.76 -3.48 -10.89
C GLN A 74 5.27 -3.96 -9.53
N TYR A 75 4.28 -3.27 -8.96
CA TYR A 75 3.59 -3.71 -7.76
C TYR A 75 2.60 -4.83 -8.08
N GLU A 76 2.82 -6.00 -7.48
CA GLU A 76 1.88 -7.14 -7.53
C GLU A 76 0.89 -7.10 -6.36
N GLN A 77 1.26 -6.42 -5.26
CA GLN A 77 0.39 -6.26 -4.10
C GLN A 77 0.69 -4.95 -3.39
N PHE A 78 -0.37 -4.27 -2.93
CA PHE A 78 -0.28 -3.12 -2.04
C PHE A 78 -1.45 -3.17 -1.04
N LEU A 79 -1.19 -3.69 0.15
CA LEU A 79 -2.19 -3.80 1.21
C LEU A 79 -1.93 -2.80 2.33
N ILE A 80 -3.02 -2.34 2.93
CA ILE A 80 -3.04 -1.52 4.13
C ILE A 80 -3.64 -2.38 5.23
N GLU A 81 -2.87 -2.61 6.30
CA GLU A 81 -3.21 -3.51 7.38
C GLU A 81 -3.18 -2.75 8.71
N GLU A 82 -4.04 -3.13 9.65
CA GLU A 82 -3.90 -2.67 11.03
C GLU A 82 -2.64 -3.27 11.65
N GLN A 83 -1.96 -2.48 12.49
CA GLN A 83 -0.85 -2.98 13.29
C GLN A 83 -1.44 -3.85 14.42
N LEU A 84 -1.30 -5.17 14.31
CA LEU A 84 -1.64 -6.14 15.37
C LEU A 84 -0.72 -6.02 16.59
#